data_AF-A0A5C7P7Y9-F1
#
_entry.id   AF-A0A5C7P7Y9-F1
#
_cell.length_a   1.000
_cell.length_b   1.000
_cell.length_c   1.000
_cell.angle_alpha   90.00
_cell.angle_beta   90.00
_cell.angle_gamma   90.00
#
_symmetry.space_group_name_H-M   'P 1'
#
loop_
_entity.id
_entity.type
_entity.pdbx_description
1 polymer ?
#
loop_
_entity_poly.entity_id
_entity_poly.type
_entity_poly.pdbx_seq_one_letter_code
_entity_poly.pdbx_strand_id
1 'polypeptide(L)'
;MSGSPRIKVVCPYCDRETKLVTGNKIYPHRKDLYHHHFWQCAPCEAHVGVHKGTIKPLGSPANGHTRNMRSQAHNAFDPLWRTGPFKGMNGRYQAYKWLADQLGIAVQNCHIGMFDVEQCTRVISICKEYRELLRRGPDVYPVDDDDHLSAAGREHEEGGMADRVG
;
A
#
# COMPACT_ATOMS: atom_id res chain seq x y z
N MET A 1 -3.09 -28.80 -32.33
CA MET A 1 -2.80 -27.35 -32.39
C MET A 1 -3.27 -26.71 -31.09
N SER A 2 -2.39 -26.65 -30.08
CA SER A 2 -2.69 -26.05 -28.78
C SER A 2 -2.64 -24.53 -28.90
N GLY A 3 -3.80 -23.90 -29.09
CA GLY A 3 -3.91 -22.44 -29.10
C GLY A 3 -3.55 -21.89 -27.72
N SER A 4 -2.41 -21.21 -27.60
CA SER A 4 -2.10 -20.43 -26.40
C SER A 4 -3.24 -19.46 -26.10
N PRO A 5 -3.65 -19.30 -24.83
CA PRO A 5 -4.71 -18.38 -24.46
C PRO A 5 -4.38 -16.98 -24.97
N ARG A 6 -5.30 -16.39 -25.75
CA ARG A 6 -5.18 -14.99 -26.17
C ARG A 6 -5.44 -14.12 -24.95
N ILE A 7 -4.39 -13.56 -24.37
CA ILE A 7 -4.51 -12.56 -23.31
C ILE A 7 -5.13 -11.31 -23.92
N LYS A 8 -6.32 -10.94 -23.43
CA LYS A 8 -7.02 -9.72 -23.83
C LYS A 8 -6.84 -8.66 -22.76
N VAL A 9 -6.24 -7.54 -23.12
CA VAL A 9 -6.06 -6.39 -22.23
C VAL A 9 -6.88 -5.22 -22.77
N VAL A 10 -7.84 -4.77 -21.96
CA VAL A 10 -8.80 -3.71 -22.33
C VAL A 10 -8.38 -2.38 -21.71
N CYS A 11 -8.54 -1.30 -22.47
CA CYS A 11 -8.29 0.05 -22.01
C CYS A 11 -9.43 0.50 -21.08
N PRO A 12 -9.17 0.92 -19.83
CA PRO A 12 -10.23 1.33 -18.90
C PRO A 12 -10.88 2.67 -19.25
N TYR A 13 -10.36 3.40 -20.24
CA TYR A 13 -10.85 4.72 -20.63
C TYR A 13 -11.77 4.71 -21.86
N CYS A 14 -11.71 3.66 -22.69
CA CYS A 14 -12.49 3.60 -23.94
C CYS A 14 -12.99 2.19 -24.28
N ASP A 15 -12.79 1.22 -23.40
CA ASP A 15 -13.23 -0.18 -23.53
C ASP A 15 -12.73 -0.94 -24.76
N ARG A 16 -11.81 -0.34 -25.52
CA ARG A 16 -11.16 -0.98 -26.66
C ARG A 16 -9.99 -1.85 -26.22
N GLU A 17 -9.76 -2.89 -27.00
CA GLU A 17 -8.60 -3.77 -26.84
C GLU A 17 -7.29 -3.02 -27.13
N THR A 18 -6.31 -3.26 -26.28
CA THR A 18 -4.96 -2.70 -26.43
C THR A 18 -4.12 -3.55 -27.39
N LYS A 19 -3.06 -2.96 -27.93
CA LYS A 19 -2.11 -3.66 -28.81
C LYS A 19 -0.81 -3.92 -28.06
N LEU A 20 -0.24 -5.11 -28.24
CA LEU A 20 1.10 -5.41 -27.76
C LEU A 20 2.11 -4.68 -28.66
N VAL A 21 2.94 -3.83 -28.06
CA VAL A 21 3.96 -3.04 -28.74
C VAL A 21 5.29 -3.15 -28.00
N THR A 22 6.38 -2.85 -28.69
CA THR A 22 7.73 -2.76 -28.12
C THR A 22 8.00 -1.37 -27.53
N GLY A 23 8.96 -1.29 -26.62
CA GLY A 23 9.24 -0.06 -25.87
C GLY A 23 9.70 1.11 -26.73
N ASN A 24 10.27 0.89 -27.92
CA ASN A 24 10.60 1.97 -28.85
C ASN A 24 9.37 2.75 -29.36
N LYS A 25 8.19 2.12 -29.38
CA LYS A 25 6.94 2.78 -29.79
C LYS A 25 6.44 3.78 -28.75
N ILE A 26 6.70 3.51 -27.47
CA ILE A 26 6.25 4.31 -26.33
C ILE A 26 7.34 5.27 -25.87
N TYR A 27 8.59 4.81 -25.85
CA TYR A 27 9.76 5.52 -25.35
C TYR A 27 10.88 5.53 -26.42
N PRO A 28 10.71 6.29 -27.52
CA PRO A 28 11.69 6.33 -28.62
C PRO A 28 13.06 6.90 -28.22
N HIS A 29 13.17 7.52 -27.05
CA HIS A 29 14.44 8.07 -26.54
C HIS A 29 15.12 7.15 -25.50
N ARG A 30 14.52 6.00 -25.16
CA ARG A 30 15.00 5.06 -24.15
C ARG A 30 15.35 3.71 -24.78
N LYS A 31 16.53 3.64 -25.40
CA LYS A 31 17.03 2.43 -26.09
C LYS A 31 17.06 1.21 -25.18
N ASP A 32 17.32 1.41 -23.89
CA ASP A 32 17.28 0.37 -22.86
C ASP A 32 15.90 -0.29 -22.74
N LEU A 33 14.82 0.40 -23.11
CA LEU A 33 13.46 -0.12 -23.03
C LEU A 33 12.97 -0.82 -24.31
N TYR A 34 13.72 -0.77 -25.41
CA TYR A 34 13.21 -1.21 -26.72
C TYR A 34 12.75 -2.66 -26.76
N HIS A 35 13.46 -3.53 -26.04
CA HIS A 35 13.17 -4.96 -25.96
C HIS A 35 12.03 -5.30 -24.99
N HIS A 36 11.55 -4.34 -24.21
CA HIS A 36 10.41 -4.53 -23.33
C HIS A 36 9.10 -4.41 -24.12
N HIS A 37 8.11 -5.19 -23.68
CA HIS A 37 6.77 -5.20 -24.27
C HIS A 37 5.78 -4.45 -23.39
N PHE A 38 4.80 -3.84 -24.04
CA PHE A 38 3.76 -3.05 -23.41
C PHE A 38 2.43 -3.29 -24.13
N TRP A 39 1.35 -3.35 -23.37
CA TRP A 39 0.00 -3.25 -23.90
C TRP A 39 -0.38 -1.78 -24.00
N GLN A 40 -0.67 -1.28 -25.21
CA GLN A 40 -0.92 0.13 -25.49
C GLN A 40 -2.31 0.38 -26.08
N CYS A 41 -3.00 1.39 -25.55
CA CYS A 41 -4.10 2.08 -26.19
C CYS A 41 -3.60 3.45 -26.65
N ALA A 42 -3.29 3.60 -27.94
CA ALA A 42 -2.78 4.87 -28.47
C ALA A 42 -3.79 6.04 -28.34
N PRO A 43 -5.11 5.87 -28.61
CA PRO A 43 -6.06 6.98 -28.50
C PRO A 43 -6.22 7.56 -27.08
N CYS A 44 -5.94 6.77 -26.04
CA CYS A 44 -6.05 7.20 -24.65
C CYS A 44 -4.67 7.48 -24.01
N GLU A 45 -3.60 7.38 -24.81
CA GLU A 45 -2.20 7.46 -24.35
C GLU A 45 -1.92 6.57 -23.13
N ALA A 46 -2.60 5.42 -23.09
CA ALA A 46 -2.59 4.51 -21.97
C ALA A 46 -1.76 3.28 -22.29
N HIS A 47 -0.94 2.84 -21.34
CA HIS A 47 -0.19 1.60 -21.49
C HIS A 47 0.17 0.95 -20.17
N VAL A 48 0.53 -0.33 -20.26
CA VAL A 48 1.06 -1.10 -19.14
C VAL A 48 2.15 -2.04 -19.62
N GLY A 49 3.24 -2.15 -18.85
CA GLY A 49 4.31 -3.11 -19.11
C GLY A 49 3.87 -4.54 -18.80
N VAL A 50 4.72 -5.50 -19.15
CA VAL A 50 4.49 -6.94 -18.89
C VAL A 50 5.50 -7.53 -17.93
N HIS A 51 5.15 -8.65 -17.29
CA HIS A 51 6.11 -9.44 -16.52
C HIS A 51 7.19 -10.03 -17.43
N LYS A 52 8.46 -10.02 -16.97
CA LYS A 52 9.62 -10.53 -17.72
C LYS A 52 9.37 -11.95 -18.22
N GLY A 53 9.66 -12.19 -19.50
CA GLY A 53 9.48 -13.50 -20.14
C GLY A 53 8.03 -13.87 -20.46
N THR A 54 7.07 -12.94 -20.29
CA THR A 54 5.65 -13.18 -20.58
C THR A 54 5.02 -11.97 -21.28
N ILE A 55 3.75 -12.11 -21.68
CA ILE A 55 2.90 -10.99 -22.10
C ILE A 55 1.83 -10.63 -21.05
N LYS A 56 1.94 -11.17 -19.82
CA LYS A 56 1.01 -10.88 -18.72
C LYS A 56 1.23 -9.44 -18.25
N PRO A 57 0.18 -8.59 -18.21
CA PRO A 57 0.34 -7.19 -17.82
C PRO A 57 0.68 -7.05 -16.33
N LEU A 58 1.47 -6.03 -15.98
CA LEU A 58 1.83 -5.69 -14.60
C LEU A 58 0.67 -5.06 -13.80
N GLY A 59 -0.40 -4.65 -14.49
CA GLY A 59 -1.55 -3.92 -13.96
C GLY A 59 -2.52 -3.54 -15.08
N SER A 60 -3.34 -2.51 -14.89
CA SER A 60 -4.22 -2.00 -15.94
C SER A 60 -3.52 -0.92 -16.78
N PRO A 61 -3.84 -0.79 -18.10
CA PRO A 61 -3.35 0.32 -18.91
C PRO A 61 -3.67 1.66 -18.27
N ALA A 62 -2.67 2.54 -18.16
CA ALA A 62 -2.82 3.83 -17.51
C ALA A 62 -2.27 4.95 -18.39
N ASN A 63 -3.00 6.06 -18.46
CA ASN A 63 -2.56 7.29 -19.12
C ASN A 63 -1.41 7.96 -18.35
N GLY A 64 -0.82 9.02 -18.91
CA GLY A 64 0.30 9.73 -18.28
C GLY A 64 0.03 10.18 -16.85
N HIS A 65 -1.15 10.76 -16.59
CA HIS A 65 -1.54 11.24 -15.27
C HIS A 65 -1.70 10.08 -14.25
N THR A 66 -2.42 9.02 -14.61
CA THR A 66 -2.60 7.85 -13.74
C THR A 66 -1.27 7.14 -13.45
N ARG A 67 -0.37 7.03 -14.44
CA ARG A 67 0.98 6.48 -14.22
C ARG A 67 1.79 7.32 -13.24
N ASN A 68 1.70 8.65 -13.35
CA ASN A 68 2.36 9.55 -12.40
C ASN A 68 1.80 9.37 -10.98
N MET A 69 0.47 9.31 -10.82
CA MET A 69 -0.18 9.10 -9.53
C MET A 69 0.18 7.75 -8.89
N ARG A 70 0.22 6.66 -9.68
CA ARG A 70 0.71 5.35 -9.21
C ARG A 70 2.17 5.41 -8.76
N SER A 71 3.01 6.14 -9.49
CA SER A 71 4.41 6.33 -9.08
C SER A 71 4.52 7.08 -7.76
N GLN A 72 3.71 8.13 -7.55
CA GLN A 72 3.68 8.86 -6.28
C GLN A 72 3.17 7.98 -5.13
N ALA A 73 2.12 7.19 -5.36
CA ALA A 73 1.61 6.23 -4.39
C ALA A 73 2.68 5.21 -3.98
N HIS A 74 3.41 4.63 -4.94
CA HIS A 74 4.54 3.76 -4.65
C HIS A 74 5.65 4.48 -3.86
N ASN A 75 6.00 5.71 -4.23
CA ASN A 75 7.02 6.47 -3.52
C ASN A 75 6.65 6.76 -2.06
N ALA A 76 5.35 6.94 -1.77
CA ALA A 76 4.85 7.13 -0.41
C ALA A 76 4.80 5.80 0.38
N PHE A 77 4.33 4.73 -0.27
CA PHE A 77 4.02 3.45 0.35
C PHE A 77 5.22 2.51 0.47
N ASP A 78 6.04 2.37 -0.57
CA ASP A 78 7.13 1.40 -0.61
C ASP A 78 8.16 1.55 0.51
N PRO A 79 8.52 2.77 0.96
CA PRO A 79 9.40 2.92 2.12
C PRO A 79 8.89 2.21 3.38
N LEU A 80 7.57 2.10 3.56
CA LEU A 80 6.99 1.48 4.76
C LEU A 80 7.39 0.02 4.92
N TRP A 81 7.54 -0.73 3.82
CA TRP A 81 7.93 -2.14 3.83
C TRP A 81 9.37 -2.41 3.40
N ARG A 82 10.01 -1.48 2.69
CA ARG A 82 11.42 -1.64 2.28
C ARG A 82 12.39 -1.31 3.40
N THR A 83 12.12 -0.25 4.16
CA THR A 83 13.04 0.27 5.18
C THR A 83 12.35 0.66 6.48
N GLY A 84 11.02 0.81 6.46
CA GLY A 84 10.21 1.32 7.55
C GLY A 84 9.64 0.24 8.48
N PRO A 85 8.46 0.51 9.10
CA PRO A 85 7.91 -0.29 10.18
C PRO A 85 7.52 -1.72 9.77
N PHE A 86 7.20 -1.94 8.50
CA PHE A 86 6.91 -3.27 7.97
C PHE A 86 8.14 -3.92 7.33
N LYS A 87 9.38 -3.58 7.71
CA LYS A 87 10.56 -4.26 7.14
C LYS A 87 10.67 -5.70 7.65
N GLY A 88 11.16 -6.61 6.81
CA GLY A 88 11.43 -8.00 7.19
C GLY A 88 10.90 -9.03 6.19
N MET A 89 10.97 -10.31 6.57
CA MET A 89 10.69 -11.47 5.69
C MET A 89 9.31 -11.40 5.00
N ASN A 90 8.28 -10.92 5.70
CA ASN A 90 6.90 -10.78 5.18
C ASN A 90 6.44 -9.33 5.06
N GLY A 91 7.39 -8.41 5.02
CA GLY A 91 7.14 -7.00 5.17
C GLY A 91 6.20 -6.39 4.14
N ARG A 92 6.45 -6.70 2.87
CA ARG A 92 5.60 -6.25 1.76
C ARG A 92 4.16 -6.75 1.91
N TYR A 93 3.99 -8.03 2.23
CA TYR A 93 2.66 -8.61 2.42
C TYR A 93 1.92 -7.93 3.58
N GLN A 94 2.58 -7.73 4.72
CA GLN A 94 2.00 -7.04 5.88
C GLN A 94 1.60 -5.60 5.55
N ALA A 95 2.45 -4.86 4.83
CA ALA A 95 2.14 -3.49 4.42
C ALA A 95 0.95 -3.43 3.45
N TYR A 96 0.83 -4.36 2.51
CA TYR A 96 -0.33 -4.41 1.62
C TYR A 96 -1.61 -4.83 2.36
N LYS A 97 -1.51 -5.72 3.34
CA LYS A 97 -2.65 -6.06 4.22
C LYS A 97 -3.11 -4.83 5.02
N TRP A 98 -2.17 -4.09 5.61
CA TRP A 98 -2.45 -2.83 6.30
C TRP A 98 -3.05 -1.79 5.37
N LEU A 99 -2.48 -1.57 4.19
CA LEU A 99 -2.99 -0.58 3.24
C LEU A 99 -4.42 -0.92 2.77
N ALA A 100 -4.71 -2.21 2.55
CA ALA A 100 -6.04 -2.67 2.16
C ALA A 100 -7.08 -2.35 3.24
N ASP A 101 -6.74 -2.60 4.51
CA ASP A 101 -7.56 -2.24 5.67
C ASP A 101 -7.83 -0.73 5.73
N GLN A 102 -6.81 0.10 5.61
CA GLN A 102 -6.95 1.57 5.60
C GLN A 102 -7.78 2.10 4.42
N LEU A 103 -7.74 1.41 3.27
CA LEU A 103 -8.54 1.75 2.10
C LEU A 103 -9.99 1.21 2.18
N GLY A 104 -10.27 0.28 3.10
CA GLY A 104 -11.55 -0.42 3.18
C GLY A 104 -11.80 -1.36 2.00
N ILE A 105 -10.74 -1.98 1.46
CA ILE A 105 -10.83 -2.91 0.31
C ILE A 105 -10.27 -4.29 0.65
N ALA A 106 -10.68 -5.30 -0.10
CA ALA A 106 -10.12 -6.63 0.05
C ALA A 106 -8.63 -6.67 -0.38
N VAL A 107 -7.80 -7.44 0.33
CA VAL A 107 -6.34 -7.50 0.09
C VAL A 107 -6.01 -7.89 -1.35
N GLN A 108 -6.75 -8.82 -1.94
CA GLN A 108 -6.58 -9.25 -3.33
C GLN A 108 -6.82 -8.15 -4.37
N ASN A 109 -7.57 -7.11 -4.00
CA ASN A 109 -7.84 -5.94 -4.85
C ASN A 109 -6.84 -4.80 -4.60
N CYS A 110 -6.02 -4.89 -3.55
CA CYS A 110 -5.05 -3.87 -3.16
C CYS A 110 -3.76 -4.00 -3.97
N HIS A 111 -3.81 -3.66 -5.26
CA HIS A 111 -2.64 -3.60 -6.13
C HIS A 111 -2.53 -2.22 -6.75
N ILE A 112 -1.51 -1.44 -6.36
CA ILE A 112 -1.33 -0.05 -6.85
C ILE A 112 -1.25 0.01 -8.38
N GLY A 113 -0.76 -1.06 -9.03
CA GLY A 113 -0.77 -1.19 -10.49
C GLY A 113 -2.17 -1.24 -11.13
N MET A 114 -3.23 -1.37 -10.35
CA MET A 114 -4.63 -1.35 -10.79
C MET A 114 -5.36 -0.07 -10.39
N PHE A 115 -4.80 0.73 -9.48
CA PHE A 115 -5.50 1.86 -8.90
C PHE A 115 -5.72 2.99 -9.89
N ASP A 116 -6.84 3.68 -9.74
CA ASP A 116 -7.10 4.96 -10.39
C ASP A 116 -6.47 6.13 -9.62
N VAL A 117 -6.75 7.36 -10.07
CA VAL A 117 -6.20 8.59 -9.48
C VAL A 117 -6.72 8.82 -8.06
N GLU A 118 -7.99 8.53 -7.79
CA GLU A 118 -8.61 8.75 -6.48
C GLU A 118 -8.01 7.79 -5.44
N GLN A 119 -7.93 6.51 -5.80
CA GLN A 119 -7.30 5.48 -4.96
C GLN A 119 -5.83 5.81 -4.72
N CYS A 120 -5.08 6.24 -5.74
CA CYS A 120 -3.68 6.66 -5.55
C CYS A 120 -3.58 7.87 -4.60
N THR A 121 -4.50 8.84 -4.70
CA THR A 121 -4.55 10.01 -3.82
C THR A 121 -4.77 9.58 -2.36
N ARG A 122 -5.72 8.67 -2.13
CA ARG A 122 -5.97 8.09 -0.79
C ARG A 122 -4.74 7.38 -0.24
N VAL A 123 -4.05 6.55 -1.04
CA VAL A 123 -2.80 5.88 -0.64
C VAL A 123 -1.76 6.90 -0.19
N ILE A 124 -1.58 7.99 -0.95
CA ILE A 124 -0.59 9.03 -0.63
C ILE A 124 -0.93 9.71 0.70
N SER A 125 -2.20 10.08 0.93
CA SER A 125 -2.64 10.71 2.18
C SER A 125 -2.42 9.78 3.38
N ILE A 126 -2.90 8.53 3.30
CA ILE A 126 -2.75 7.52 4.35
C ILE A 126 -1.26 7.32 4.71
N CYS A 127 -0.39 7.19 3.71
CA CYS A 127 1.03 6.99 3.96
C CYS A 127 1.71 8.22 4.58
N LYS A 128 1.29 9.44 4.20
CA LYS A 128 1.80 10.68 4.78
C LYS A 128 1.38 10.81 6.25
N GLU A 129 0.09 10.62 6.54
CA GLU A 129 -0.46 10.65 7.89
C GLU A 129 0.21 9.63 8.80
N TYR A 130 0.34 8.38 8.33
CA TYR A 130 1.03 7.33 9.07
C TYR A 130 2.48 7.70 9.39
N ARG A 131 3.20 8.35 8.46
CA ARG A 131 4.58 8.82 8.70
C ARG A 131 4.66 10.01 9.65
N GLU A 132 3.63 10.84 9.74
CA GLU A 132 3.54 11.89 10.77
C GLU A 132 3.31 11.25 12.15
N LEU A 133 2.41 10.27 12.25
CA LEU A 133 2.16 9.53 13.49
C LEU A 133 3.44 8.85 14.01
N LEU A 134 4.18 8.16 13.14
CA LEU A 134 5.45 7.53 13.52
C LEU A 134 6.51 8.53 14.00
N ARG A 135 6.46 9.79 13.55
CA ARG A 135 7.39 10.85 13.98
C ARG A 135 7.03 11.45 15.33
N ARG A 136 5.75 11.48 15.68
CA ARG A 136 5.25 12.07 16.94
C ARG A 136 5.58 11.22 18.17
N GLY A 137 5.96 9.95 18.00
CA GLY A 137 6.25 9.06 19.12
C GLY A 137 4.99 8.64 19.89
N PRO A 138 5.11 7.76 20.90
CA PRO A 138 3.97 7.13 21.59
C PRO A 138 3.20 8.01 22.59
N ASP A 139 3.40 9.33 22.65
CA ASP A 139 2.98 10.16 23.80
C ASP A 139 1.73 11.04 23.56
N VAL A 140 0.80 10.60 22.70
CA VAL A 140 -0.49 11.29 22.52
C VAL A 140 -1.61 10.27 22.31
N TYR A 141 -1.91 9.49 23.34
CA TYR A 141 -3.28 9.01 23.52
C TYR A 141 -3.95 9.92 24.55
N PRO A 142 -5.12 10.52 24.26
CA PRO A 142 -5.98 11.02 25.32
C PRO A 142 -6.24 9.85 26.26
N VAL A 143 -5.81 9.99 27.52
CA VAL A 143 -6.38 9.17 28.58
C VAL A 143 -7.85 9.57 28.65
N ASP A 144 -8.74 8.65 28.27
CA ASP A 144 -10.17 8.83 28.55
C ASP A 144 -10.30 8.87 30.08
N ASP A 145 -10.59 10.05 30.63
CA ASP A 145 -10.83 10.32 32.06
C ASP A 145 -12.18 9.73 32.50
N ASP A 146 -12.38 8.43 32.35
CA ASP A 146 -13.53 7.69 32.89
C ASP A 146 -13.06 6.44 33.63
N ASP A 147 -12.34 6.64 34.73
CA ASP A 147 -12.28 5.67 35.84
C ASP A 147 -12.42 6.40 37.18
N HIS A 148 -13.56 7.07 37.33
CA HIS A 148 -14.07 7.49 38.64
C HIS A 148 -14.82 6.31 39.26
N LEU A 149 -14.16 5.50 40.11
CA LEU A 149 -14.75 4.79 41.26
C LEU A 149 -13.71 3.94 42.03
N SER A 150 -13.01 4.55 42.98
CA SER A 150 -13.21 4.30 44.42
C SER A 150 -11.98 4.69 45.24
N ALA A 151 -12.13 5.80 45.98
CA ALA A 151 -11.30 6.11 47.12
C ALA A 151 -12.14 5.91 48.39
N ALA A 152 -11.73 4.96 49.22
CA ALA A 152 -11.95 4.89 50.67
C ALA A 152 -11.01 3.78 51.18
N GLY A 153 -9.96 3.98 51.99
CA GLY A 153 -9.70 5.00 53.00
C GLY A 153 -9.90 4.38 54.39
N ARG A 154 -8.81 3.96 55.05
CA ARG A 154 -8.47 4.24 56.46
C ARG A 154 -7.31 3.37 56.97
N GLU A 155 -6.37 4.08 57.60
CA GLU A 155 -5.29 3.57 58.43
C GLU A 155 -5.74 3.40 59.89
N HIS A 156 -4.87 2.74 60.67
CA HIS A 156 -4.72 2.68 62.13
C HIS A 156 -5.64 1.75 62.94
N GLU A 157 -5.02 0.76 63.59
CA GLU A 157 -5.14 0.55 65.04
C GLU A 157 -3.88 -0.11 65.62
N GLU A 158 -3.49 0.40 66.79
CA GLU A 158 -2.30 0.08 67.58
C GLU A 158 -2.52 -1.13 68.50
N GLY A 159 -1.42 -1.78 68.91
CA GLY A 159 -1.24 -2.13 70.33
C GLY A 159 -1.25 -3.61 70.75
N GLY A 160 -0.20 -3.98 71.50
CA GLY A 160 -0.19 -5.04 72.53
C GLY A 160 0.54 -6.32 72.13
N MET A 161 1.76 -6.67 72.59
CA MET A 161 2.35 -6.84 73.95
C MET A 161 2.52 -8.32 74.30
N ALA A 162 3.75 -8.69 74.70
CA ALA A 162 4.15 -9.88 75.48
C ALA A 162 3.95 -11.27 74.82
N ASP A 163 4.74 -12.32 75.06
CA ASP A 163 5.80 -12.60 76.02
C ASP A 163 6.59 -13.86 75.55
N ARG A 164 7.91 -13.87 75.86
CA ARG A 164 8.71 -14.98 76.44
C ARG A 164 8.74 -16.43 75.90
N VAL A 165 9.99 -16.87 75.76
CA VAL A 165 10.63 -18.12 76.24
C VAL A 165 10.49 -19.38 75.38
N GLY A 166 11.64 -19.94 75.04
CA GLY A 166 11.83 -21.26 74.42
C GLY A 166 13.17 -21.35 73.71
#